data_AF-A0A924K6N3-F1
#
_entry.id   AF-A0A924K6N3-F1
#
_cell.length_a   1.000
_cell.length_b   1.000
_cell.length_c   1.000
_cell.angle_alpha   90.00
_cell.angle_beta   90.00
_cell.angle_gamma   90.00
#
_symmetry.space_group_name_H-M   'P 1'
#
loop_
_entity.id
_entity.type
_entity.pdbx_description
1 polymer ?
#
loop_
_entity_poly.entity_id
_entity_poly.type
_entity_poly.pdbx_seq_one_letter_code
_entity_poly.pdbx_strand_id
1 'polypeptide(L)'
;MGFGLIKIVNKKMEFLQLNELLLSKYDDHYTKLKVIFERTIELIETHHPDEIAIEAPFFGKNVQSMLKLGRAQGVAMAAGLSRQIPITEYEPKKIKMAITGNGNASKEQVAKMLQQLLGLKELPKNLDSTDGLAAAVCHFFNTGKVVGEKSYTGWDAFVKQNENRVK
;
A
#
# COMPACT_ATOMS: atom_id res chain seq x y z
N MET A 1 -3.97 -13.16 2.64
CA MET A 1 -3.11 -12.01 2.29
C MET A 1 -3.72 -11.35 1.08
N GLY A 2 -4.26 -10.14 1.24
CA GLY A 2 -4.79 -9.35 0.13
C GLY A 2 -3.65 -8.71 -0.69
N PHE A 3 -3.85 -8.57 -1.99
CA PHE A 3 -2.94 -7.82 -2.85
C PHE A 3 -3.73 -7.12 -3.97
N GLY A 4 -3.23 -5.95 -4.38
CA GLY A 4 -3.80 -5.16 -5.46
C GLY A 4 -2.73 -4.69 -6.43
N LEU A 5 -3.05 -4.67 -7.73
CA LEU A 5 -2.19 -4.16 -8.78
C LEU A 5 -2.87 -2.98 -9.46
N ILE A 6 -2.11 -1.90 -9.60
CA ILE A 6 -2.46 -0.74 -10.39
C ILE A 6 -1.37 -0.53 -11.44
N LYS A 7 -1.75 -0.04 -12.61
CA LYS A 7 -0.83 0.43 -13.64
C LYS A 7 -0.86 1.95 -13.68
N ILE A 8 0.29 2.57 -13.89
CA ILE A 8 0.37 4.02 -14.06
C ILE A 8 0.77 4.30 -15.51
N VAL A 9 -0.11 4.98 -16.25
CA VAL A 9 0.15 5.41 -17.64
C VAL A 9 -0.09 6.91 -17.71
N ASN A 10 0.93 7.68 -18.09
CA ASN A 10 0.83 9.16 -18.21
C ASN A 10 0.26 9.84 -16.94
N LYS A 11 0.73 9.42 -15.75
CA LYS A 11 0.26 9.87 -14.44
C LYS A 11 -1.23 9.56 -14.15
N LYS A 12 -1.86 8.69 -14.92
CA LYS A 12 -3.20 8.16 -14.64
C LYS A 12 -3.07 6.75 -14.10
N MET A 13 -3.85 6.46 -13.07
CA MET A 13 -3.92 5.17 -12.43
C MET A 13 -5.00 4.32 -13.08
N GLU A 14 -4.66 3.08 -13.43
CA GLU A 14 -5.57 2.08 -13.98
C GLU A 14 -5.58 0.86 -13.05
N PHE A 15 -6.78 0.34 -12.78
CA PHE A 15 -6.93 -0.89 -12.03
C PHE A 15 -6.55 -2.10 -12.90
N LEU A 16 -5.70 -2.99 -12.38
CA LEU A 16 -5.38 -4.25 -13.04
C LEU A 16 -6.02 -5.44 -12.33
N GLN A 17 -5.80 -5.58 -11.02
CA GLN A 17 -6.21 -6.77 -10.30
C GLN A 17 -6.37 -6.51 -8.80
N LEU A 18 -7.31 -7.21 -8.20
CA LEU A 18 -7.51 -7.31 -6.76
C LEU A 18 -7.80 -8.76 -6.43
N ASN A 19 -7.01 -9.35 -5.55
CA ASN A 19 -7.26 -10.73 -5.14
C ASN A 19 -6.72 -11.01 -3.74
N GLU A 20 -7.07 -12.16 -3.20
CA GLU A 20 -6.59 -12.62 -1.91
C GLU A 20 -6.00 -14.03 -1.99
N LEU A 21 -4.89 -14.22 -1.28
CA LEU A 21 -4.31 -15.52 -1.02
C LEU A 21 -4.96 -16.11 0.23
N LEU A 22 -5.78 -17.16 0.04
CA LEU A 22 -6.45 -17.90 1.11
C LEU A 22 -5.48 -18.87 1.81
N LEU A 23 -4.89 -18.41 2.91
CA LEU A 23 -3.93 -19.17 3.70
C LEU A 23 -4.59 -20.16 4.68
N SER A 24 -5.91 -20.07 4.90
CA SER A 24 -6.66 -20.96 5.80
C SER A 24 -6.72 -22.41 5.32
N LYS A 25 -6.43 -22.66 4.05
CA LYS A 25 -6.40 -24.01 3.44
C LYS A 25 -5.15 -24.82 3.80
N TYR A 26 -4.17 -24.18 4.45
CA TYR A 26 -2.94 -24.83 4.87
C TYR A 26 -2.92 -24.92 6.40
N ASP A 27 -2.52 -26.06 6.95
CA ASP A 27 -2.48 -26.24 8.40
C ASP A 27 -1.15 -25.75 8.99
N ASP A 28 -0.04 -26.04 8.31
CA ASP A 28 1.30 -25.70 8.78
C ASP A 28 1.67 -24.22 8.54
N HIS A 29 2.30 -23.61 9.55
CA HIS A 29 2.71 -22.20 9.51
C HIS A 29 3.82 -21.95 8.49
N TYR A 30 4.82 -22.83 8.40
CA TYR A 30 5.94 -22.64 7.50
C TYR A 30 5.52 -22.83 6.04
N THR A 31 4.59 -23.75 5.79
CA THR A 31 3.95 -23.94 4.50
C THR A 31 3.23 -22.66 4.05
N LYS A 32 2.51 -21.96 4.94
CA LYS A 32 1.91 -20.66 4.61
C LYS A 32 2.95 -19.64 4.17
N LEU A 33 4.09 -19.58 4.86
CA LEU A 33 5.18 -18.67 4.50
C LEU A 33 5.77 -19.02 3.13
N LYS A 34 6.04 -20.30 2.87
CA LYS A 34 6.50 -20.77 1.55
C LYS A 34 5.52 -20.36 0.45
N VAL A 35 4.21 -20.59 0.65
CA VAL A 35 3.17 -20.23 -0.33
C VAL A 35 3.10 -18.72 -0.56
N ILE A 36 3.29 -17.89 0.48
CA ILE A 36 3.39 -16.43 0.31
C ILE A 36 4.58 -16.07 -0.58
N PHE A 37 5.76 -16.64 -0.30
CA PHE A 37 6.96 -16.39 -1.10
C PHE A 37 6.75 -16.74 -2.56
N GLU A 38 6.33 -17.98 -2.83
CA GLU A 38 6.13 -18.49 -4.19
C GLU A 38 5.08 -17.68 -4.94
N ARG A 39 3.96 -17.33 -4.28
CA ARG A 39 2.91 -16.53 -4.89
C ARG A 39 3.37 -15.11 -5.18
N THR A 40 4.16 -14.49 -4.30
CA THR A 40 4.72 -13.16 -4.55
C THR A 40 5.69 -13.18 -5.73
N ILE A 41 6.56 -14.19 -5.82
CA ILE A 41 7.43 -14.37 -7.01
C ILE A 41 6.60 -14.52 -8.27
N GLU A 42 5.58 -15.38 -8.27
CA GLU A 42 4.71 -15.59 -9.43
C GLU A 42 4.05 -14.28 -9.90
N LEU A 43 3.57 -13.46 -8.96
CA LEU A 43 3.00 -12.14 -9.29
C LEU A 43 4.04 -11.20 -9.90
N ILE A 44 5.27 -11.20 -9.38
CA ILE A 44 6.37 -10.38 -9.92
C ILE A 44 6.73 -10.83 -11.33
N GLU A 45 6.88 -12.14 -11.57
CA GLU A 45 7.22 -12.67 -12.90
C GLU A 45 6.08 -12.50 -13.91
N THR A 46 4.82 -12.50 -13.46
CA THR A 46 3.65 -12.36 -14.35
C THR A 46 3.43 -10.91 -14.76
N HIS A 47 3.61 -9.96 -13.83
CA HIS A 47 3.21 -8.57 -14.02
C HIS A 47 4.38 -7.59 -14.16
N HIS A 48 5.61 -8.02 -13.84
CA HIS A 48 6.82 -7.18 -13.85
C HIS A 48 6.60 -5.79 -13.21
N PRO A 49 6.19 -5.73 -11.93
CA PRO A 49 5.96 -4.46 -11.26
C PRO A 49 7.26 -3.68 -11.09
N ASP A 50 7.20 -2.36 -11.24
CA ASP A 50 8.35 -1.47 -11.01
C ASP A 50 8.64 -1.28 -9.51
N GLU A 51 7.60 -1.27 -8.68
CA GLU A 51 7.69 -1.00 -7.23
C GLU A 51 6.67 -1.83 -6.45
N ILE A 52 6.97 -2.13 -5.18
CA ILE A 52 6.05 -2.79 -4.24
C ILE A 52 5.76 -1.86 -3.06
N ALA A 53 4.48 -1.70 -2.75
CA ALA A 53 4.01 -0.95 -1.59
C ALA A 53 3.41 -1.90 -0.54
N ILE A 54 3.79 -1.71 0.72
CA ILE A 54 3.33 -2.55 1.84
C ILE A 54 2.83 -1.66 2.98
N GLU A 55 1.76 -2.09 3.65
CA GLU A 55 1.33 -1.46 4.91
C GLU A 55 2.30 -1.83 6.04
N ALA A 56 2.85 -0.84 6.73
CA ALA A 56 3.73 -1.07 7.87
C ALA A 56 2.96 -1.75 9.02
N PRO A 57 3.57 -2.69 9.76
CA PRO A 57 2.91 -3.34 10.88
C PRO A 57 2.55 -2.32 11.97
N PHE A 58 1.28 -2.32 12.39
CA PHE A 58 0.84 -1.51 13.52
C PHE A 58 1.00 -2.25 14.85
N PHE A 59 1.38 -1.52 15.90
CA PHE A 59 1.49 -2.07 17.24
C PHE A 59 0.10 -2.45 17.79
N GLY A 60 -0.23 -3.74 17.69
CA GLY A 60 -1.47 -4.31 18.23
C GLY A 60 -1.31 -4.77 19.68
N LYS A 61 -2.45 -4.99 20.37
CA LYS A 61 -2.47 -5.54 21.74
C LYS A 61 -1.95 -6.98 21.84
N ASN A 62 -1.88 -7.72 20.73
CA ASN A 62 -1.47 -9.14 20.70
C ASN A 62 -0.17 -9.33 19.92
N VAL A 63 0.92 -9.54 20.66
CA VAL A 63 2.29 -9.72 20.12
C VAL A 63 2.40 -10.96 19.22
N GLN A 64 1.68 -12.05 19.51
CA GLN A 64 1.77 -13.26 18.69
C GLN A 64 1.15 -13.06 17.30
N SER A 65 0.01 -12.38 17.22
CA SER A 65 -0.62 -12.03 15.94
C SER A 65 0.26 -11.08 15.14
N MET A 66 0.88 -10.11 15.80
CA MET A 66 1.84 -9.19 15.18
C MET A 66 3.06 -9.93 14.63
N LEU A 67 3.61 -10.88 15.38
CA LEU A 67 4.75 -11.68 14.93
C LEU A 67 4.39 -12.55 13.71
N LYS A 68 3.19 -13.15 13.68
CA LYS A 68 2.70 -13.91 12.53
C LYS A 68 2.56 -13.02 11.29
N LEU A 69 2.03 -11.82 11.45
CA LEU A 69 1.92 -10.83 10.37
C LEU A 69 3.30 -10.41 9.87
N GLY A 70 4.21 -10.04 10.78
CA GLY A 70 5.57 -9.62 10.43
C GLY A 70 6.35 -10.70 9.68
N ARG A 71 6.20 -11.98 10.04
CA ARG A 71 6.79 -13.10 9.29
C ARG A 71 6.24 -13.19 7.86
N ALA A 72 4.92 -13.07 7.68
CA ALA A 72 4.29 -13.08 6.37
C ALA A 72 4.78 -11.91 5.50
N GLN A 73 4.84 -10.70 6.07
CA GLN A 73 5.34 -9.51 5.38
C GLN A 73 6.82 -9.62 5.02
N GLY A 74 7.66 -10.06 5.97
CA GLY A 74 9.10 -10.23 5.73
C GLY A 74 9.38 -11.23 4.60
N VAL A 75 8.58 -12.29 4.48
CA VAL A 75 8.69 -13.25 3.38
C VAL A 75 8.26 -12.65 2.04
N ALA A 76 7.17 -11.88 2.00
CA ALA A 76 6.76 -11.15 0.79
C ALA A 76 7.81 -10.11 0.37
N MET A 77 8.43 -9.41 1.35
CA MET A 77 9.52 -8.47 1.10
C MET A 77 10.76 -9.17 0.56
N ALA A 78 11.15 -10.31 1.15
CA ALA A 78 12.28 -11.09 0.68
C ALA A 78 12.07 -11.56 -0.77
N ALA A 79 10.84 -11.96 -1.14
CA ALA A 79 10.51 -12.29 -2.54
C ALA A 79 10.71 -11.09 -3.47
N GLY A 80 10.18 -9.92 -3.13
CA GLY A 80 10.37 -8.68 -3.89
C GLY A 80 11.84 -8.28 -4.06
N LEU A 81 12.59 -8.26 -2.94
CA LEU A 81 14.01 -7.90 -2.93
C LEU A 81 14.87 -8.90 -3.70
N SER A 82 14.53 -10.19 -3.69
CA SER A 82 15.24 -11.21 -4.47
C SER A 82 15.14 -10.99 -5.99
N ARG A 83 14.16 -10.20 -6.43
CA ARG A 83 13.97 -9.75 -7.81
C ARG A 83 14.34 -8.29 -8.03
N GLN A 84 15.04 -7.68 -7.07
CA GLN A 84 15.51 -6.29 -7.12
C GLN A 84 14.37 -5.26 -7.28
N ILE A 85 13.16 -5.59 -6.81
CA ILE A 85 12.04 -4.66 -6.82
C ILE A 85 12.11 -3.77 -5.56
N PRO A 86 12.14 -2.43 -5.70
CA PRO A 86 12.11 -1.53 -4.56
C PRO A 86 10.82 -1.66 -3.76
N ILE A 87 10.94 -1.56 -2.43
CA ILE A 87 9.81 -1.71 -1.50
C ILE A 87 9.67 -0.43 -0.69
N THR A 88 8.45 0.09 -0.61
CA THR A 88 8.09 1.21 0.26
C THR A 88 7.01 0.80 1.26
N GLU A 89 7.23 1.10 2.53
CA GLU A 89 6.27 0.85 3.60
C GLU A 89 5.49 2.12 3.95
N TYR A 90 4.19 1.96 4.25
CA TYR A 90 3.31 3.05 4.65
C TYR A 90 2.55 2.74 5.93
N GLU A 91 2.55 3.68 6.88
CA GLU A 91 1.72 3.55 8.08
C GLU A 91 0.22 3.50 7.74
N PRO A 92 -0.59 2.73 8.48
CA PRO A 92 -2.04 2.63 8.24
C PRO A 92 -2.73 4.00 8.19
N LYS A 93 -2.32 4.92 9.08
CA LYS A 93 -2.86 6.28 9.13
C LYS A 93 -2.50 7.09 7.88
N LYS A 94 -1.31 6.87 7.32
CA LYS A 94 -0.86 7.52 6.08
C LYS A 94 -1.64 7.01 4.88
N ILE A 95 -1.91 5.70 4.80
CA ILE A 95 -2.75 5.09 3.75
C ILE A 95 -4.16 5.71 3.79
N LYS A 96 -4.80 5.72 4.96
CA LYS A 96 -6.12 6.32 5.16
C LYS A 96 -6.15 7.79 4.78
N MET A 97 -5.14 8.56 5.22
CA MET A 97 -5.01 9.98 4.90
C MET A 97 -4.85 10.22 3.39
N ALA A 98 -4.02 9.43 2.70
CA ALA A 98 -3.77 9.60 1.27
C ALA A 98 -5.02 9.34 0.42
N ILE A 99 -5.87 8.39 0.83
CA ILE A 99 -7.06 7.99 0.06
C ILE A 99 -8.28 8.82 0.41
N THR A 100 -8.50 9.11 1.70
CA THR A 100 -9.77 9.70 2.19
C THR A 100 -9.62 11.15 2.65
N GLY A 101 -8.39 11.66 2.78
CA GLY A 101 -8.12 12.94 3.45
C GLY A 101 -8.25 12.90 4.98
N ASN A 102 -8.55 11.73 5.58
CA ASN A 102 -8.69 11.55 7.01
C ASN A 102 -7.96 10.30 7.50
N GLY A 103 -6.94 10.47 8.34
CA GLY A 103 -6.16 9.36 8.91
C GLY A 103 -6.97 8.43 9.83
N ASN A 104 -8.13 8.86 10.32
CA ASN A 104 -9.00 8.08 11.20
C ASN A 104 -10.17 7.41 10.45
N ALA A 105 -10.17 7.42 9.12
CA ALA A 105 -11.24 6.81 8.33
C ALA A 105 -11.43 5.30 8.61
N SER A 106 -12.66 4.83 8.46
CA SER A 106 -13.01 3.41 8.57
C SER A 106 -12.56 2.63 7.33
N LYS A 107 -12.47 1.29 7.44
CA LYS A 107 -12.12 0.44 6.29
C LYS A 107 -13.13 0.58 5.15
N GLU A 108 -14.41 0.73 5.48
CA GLU A 108 -15.50 0.91 4.52
C GLU A 108 -15.39 2.24 3.77
N GLN A 109 -14.98 3.31 4.47
CA GLN A 109 -14.72 4.61 3.85
C GLN A 109 -13.57 4.51 2.86
N VAL A 110 -12.46 3.85 3.24
CA VAL A 110 -11.32 3.62 2.35
C VAL A 110 -11.77 2.82 1.12
N ALA A 111 -12.50 1.72 1.31
CA ALA A 111 -12.96 0.87 0.21
C ALA A 111 -13.88 1.63 -0.77
N LYS A 112 -14.82 2.44 -0.27
CA LYS A 112 -15.68 3.28 -1.12
C LYS A 112 -14.88 4.30 -1.93
N MET A 113 -13.88 4.94 -1.31
CA MET A 113 -13.01 5.88 -2.02
C MET A 113 -12.18 5.16 -3.10
N LEU A 114 -11.64 3.98 -2.81
CA LEU A 114 -10.95 3.16 -3.80
C LEU A 114 -11.87 2.78 -4.97
N GLN A 115 -13.12 2.42 -4.68
CA GLN A 115 -14.13 2.13 -5.71
C GLN A 115 -14.30 3.32 -6.67
N GLN A 116 -14.42 4.53 -6.13
CA GLN A 116 -14.59 5.75 -6.92
C GLN A 116 -13.32 6.11 -7.70
N LEU A 117 -12.15 6.05 -7.06
CA LEU A 117 -10.86 6.41 -7.67
C LEU A 117 -10.48 5.49 -8.83
N LEU A 118 -10.82 4.20 -8.74
CA LEU A 118 -10.45 3.16 -9.71
C LEU A 118 -11.60 2.71 -10.61
N GLY A 119 -12.80 3.30 -10.46
CA GLY A 119 -13.98 2.93 -11.25
C GLY A 119 -14.43 1.48 -11.07
N LEU A 120 -14.25 0.90 -9.88
CA LEU A 120 -14.62 -0.49 -9.61
C LEU A 120 -16.14 -0.63 -9.55
N LYS A 121 -16.71 -1.56 -10.32
CA LYS A 121 -18.17 -1.79 -10.33
C LYS A 121 -18.67 -2.32 -8.99
N GLU A 122 -17.92 -3.25 -8.40
CA GLU A 122 -18.23 -3.85 -7.12
C GLU A 122 -16.96 -3.95 -6.27
N LEU A 123 -17.14 -3.84 -4.97
CA LEU A 123 -16.07 -4.10 -4.01
C LEU A 123 -16.09 -5.58 -3.61
N PRO A 124 -14.91 -6.17 -3.33
CA PRO A 124 -14.85 -7.53 -2.81
C PRO A 124 -15.57 -7.62 -1.46
N LYS A 125 -16.23 -8.76 -1.22
CA LYS A 125 -16.91 -9.04 0.05
C LYS A 125 -15.97 -8.98 1.25
N ASN A 126 -14.72 -9.43 1.06
CA ASN A 126 -13.69 -9.33 2.08
C ASN A 126 -12.90 -8.02 1.92
N LEU A 127 -13.11 -7.09 2.85
CA LEU A 127 -12.43 -5.79 2.84
C LEU A 127 -10.91 -5.91 3.04
N ASP A 128 -10.41 -6.98 3.65
CA ASP A 128 -8.96 -7.20 3.83
C ASP A 128 -8.22 -7.36 2.49
N SER A 129 -8.93 -7.72 1.42
CA SER A 129 -8.36 -7.74 0.08
C SER A 129 -8.05 -6.32 -0.43
N THR A 130 -8.78 -5.30 0.05
CA THR A 130 -8.62 -3.90 -0.37
C THR A 130 -7.43 -3.21 0.29
N ASP A 131 -6.88 -3.74 1.40
CA ASP A 131 -5.72 -3.17 2.09
C ASP A 131 -4.47 -3.13 1.18
N GLY A 132 -4.24 -4.18 0.38
CA GLY A 132 -3.14 -4.20 -0.60
C GLY A 132 -3.32 -3.19 -1.74
N LEU A 133 -4.55 -2.99 -2.20
CA LEU A 133 -4.87 -1.96 -3.18
C LEU A 133 -4.72 -0.56 -2.59
N ALA A 134 -5.13 -0.37 -1.33
CA ALA A 134 -4.98 0.87 -0.60
C ALA A 134 -3.50 1.28 -0.48
N ALA A 135 -2.61 0.33 -0.17
CA ALA A 135 -1.18 0.57 -0.14
C ALA A 135 -0.64 1.03 -1.51
N ALA A 136 -1.06 0.38 -2.60
CA ALA A 136 -0.65 0.75 -3.96
C ALA A 136 -1.13 2.16 -4.35
N VAL A 137 -2.40 2.51 -4.07
CA VAL A 137 -2.94 3.85 -4.32
C VAL A 137 -2.24 4.91 -3.45
N CYS A 138 -1.99 4.59 -2.18
CA CYS A 138 -1.22 5.46 -1.28
C CYS A 138 0.19 5.71 -1.83
N HIS A 139 0.84 4.68 -2.35
CA HIS A 139 2.14 4.81 -2.99
C HIS A 139 2.07 5.77 -4.17
N PHE A 140 1.17 5.55 -5.14
CA PHE A 140 0.96 6.46 -6.27
C PHE A 140 0.80 7.93 -5.87
N PHE A 141 0.04 8.24 -4.80
CA PHE A 141 -0.15 9.62 -4.34
C PHE A 141 1.06 10.24 -3.62
N ASN A 142 2.02 9.42 -3.19
CA ASN A 142 3.26 9.88 -2.59
C ASN A 142 4.44 9.81 -3.58
N THR A 143 4.38 8.95 -4.60
CA THR A 143 5.36 8.89 -5.69
C THR A 143 5.19 10.12 -6.60
N GLY A 144 6.26 10.90 -6.77
CA GLY A 144 6.22 12.18 -7.50
C GLY A 144 6.03 13.42 -6.62
N LYS A 145 5.85 13.28 -5.31
CA LYS A 145 6.15 14.38 -4.38
C LYS A 145 7.68 14.48 -4.28
N VAL A 146 8.25 15.51 -4.89
CA VAL A 146 9.66 15.84 -4.68
C VAL A 146 9.82 16.05 -3.17
N VAL A 147 10.60 15.17 -2.53
CA VAL A 147 11.07 15.34 -1.15
C VAL A 147 11.95 16.59 -1.17
N GLY A 148 11.34 17.77 -1.05
CA GLY A 148 12.02 19.05 -1.27
C GLY A 148 11.09 20.24 -1.47
N GLU A 149 9.88 20.05 -1.99
CA GLU A 149 8.90 21.15 -2.00
C GLU A 149 8.23 21.25 -0.64
N LYS A 150 8.73 22.17 0.19
CA LYS A 150 8.06 22.63 1.40
C LYS A 150 6.61 22.96 1.05
N SER A 151 5.68 22.15 1.55
CA SER A 151 4.25 22.45 1.47
C SER A 151 3.94 23.50 2.55
N TYR A 152 3.58 24.70 2.13
CA TYR A 152 3.20 25.79 3.02
C TYR A 152 1.69 25.81 3.18
N THR A 153 1.20 25.89 4.42
CA THR A 153 -0.23 25.91 4.75
C THR A 153 -0.90 27.28 4.49
N GLY A 154 -0.27 28.15 3.71
CA GLY A 154 -0.75 29.50 3.40
C GLY A 154 0.37 30.43 2.93
N TRP A 155 0.00 31.55 2.32
CA TRP A 155 0.94 32.56 1.83
C TRP A 155 1.79 33.11 2.99
N ASP A 156 1.20 33.40 4.14
CA ASP A 156 1.95 33.89 5.31
C ASP A 156 3.06 32.93 5.78
N ALA A 157 2.81 31.61 5.69
CA ALA A 157 3.78 30.60 6.05
C ALA A 157 4.91 30.47 5.02
N PHE A 158 4.63 30.70 3.73
CA PHE A 158 5.65 30.75 2.69
C PHE A 158 6.53 31.99 2.85
N VAL A 159 5.96 33.19 3.04
CA VAL A 159 6.74 34.45 3.14
C VAL A 159 7.72 34.36 4.30
N LYS A 160 7.26 33.97 5.50
CA LYS A 160 8.11 33.82 6.69
C LYS A 160 9.26 32.82 6.51
N GLN A 161 9.08 31.79 5.70
CA GLN A 161 10.11 30.77 5.47
C GLN A 161 10.99 31.05 4.24
N ASN A 162 10.69 32.10 3.47
CA ASN A 162 11.41 32.51 2.26
C ASN A 162 11.68 34.02 2.22
N GLU A 163 11.89 34.67 3.37
CA GLU A 163 12.10 36.13 3.46
C GLU A 163 13.23 36.64 2.54
N ASN A 164 14.25 35.80 2.28
CA ASN A 164 15.36 36.12 1.39
C ASN A 164 15.03 36.10 -0.11
N ARG A 165 13.86 35.58 -0.52
CA ARG A 165 13.42 35.50 -1.93
C ARG A 165 12.36 36.54 -2.29
N VAL A 166 11.81 37.27 -1.33
CA VAL A 166 10.68 38.20 -1.50
C VAL A 166 11.13 39.67 -1.36
N LYS A 167 12.36 40.00 -1.76
CA LYS A 167 12.84 41.38 -1.88
C LYS A 167 12.86 41.81 -3.33
#